data_AF-A0A939R9J9-F1
#
_entry.id   AF-A0A939R9J9-F1
#
_cell.length_a   1.000
_cell.length_b   1.000
_cell.length_c   1.000
_cell.angle_alpha   90.00
_cell.angle_beta   90.00
_cell.angle_gamma   90.00
#
_symmetry.space_group_name_H-M   'P 1'
#
loop_
_entity.id
_entity.type
_entity.pdbx_description
1 polymer ?
#
loop_
_entity_poly.entity_id
_entity_poly.type
_entity_poly.pdbx_seq_one_letter_code
_entity_poly.pdbx_strand_id
1 'polypeptide(L)'
;ERSAGNYNRVTNNALIMLGYATGNEEYFGHVIRNLRMMLTYIEPDGSIFTNNSTRQDRGKKNYPTDYYFEYLYIGKKYGIPEFLDAANYIFALCDRLAIMHQDCAAEYMLMPEFIDLEHEGCCVPAEYRRFYTDSNIVRAKAGRFSYSIINACSSFLYFRSGSLTCGFKLGASFFEHRSFIPEKLEALRPDGTPADRAYIESGEPIIFRLYQKMHGWYHLPFAEKPETSDWHKMDHSKREKIDGTDMIFDMKITPVTGGIDLNIKVSGTENAPFRLEISFDPDCRVETEHFIAEGKAGAGMVAKDGTLTVTKGDDAIELGPCFGNHNFTAGKFGSEPRSSECFTVWLTDITPFEHTLKIRAAAAKY
;
A
#
# COMPACT_ATOMS: atom_id res chain seq x y z
N GLU A 1 4.05 -4.07 -15.96
CA GLU A 1 4.70 -4.88 -14.90
C GLU A 1 4.37 -4.28 -13.54
N ARG A 2 4.17 -5.10 -12.49
CA ARG A 2 3.77 -4.66 -11.13
C ARG A 2 4.80 -5.03 -10.05
N SER A 3 5.86 -5.75 -10.40
CA SER A 3 6.98 -6.03 -9.51
C SER A 3 8.02 -4.91 -9.58
N ALA A 4 7.81 -3.89 -8.76
CA ALA A 4 8.69 -2.75 -8.63
C ALA A 4 10.03 -3.09 -7.96
N GLY A 5 10.10 -4.17 -7.18
CA GLY A 5 11.34 -4.59 -6.54
C GLY A 5 12.22 -5.49 -7.40
N ASN A 6 11.75 -5.94 -8.58
CA ASN A 6 12.50 -6.84 -9.44
C ASN A 6 12.13 -6.72 -10.93
N TYR A 7 10.98 -7.22 -11.39
CA TYR A 7 10.76 -7.37 -12.84
C TYR A 7 10.71 -6.05 -13.62
N ASN A 8 10.37 -4.94 -12.99
CA ASN A 8 10.45 -3.62 -13.62
C ASN A 8 11.87 -3.35 -14.14
N ARG A 9 12.91 -3.57 -13.32
CA ARG A 9 14.31 -3.41 -13.76
C ARG A 9 14.72 -4.43 -14.83
N VAL A 10 14.29 -5.69 -14.69
CA VAL A 10 14.60 -6.73 -15.69
C VAL A 10 14.04 -6.33 -17.07
N THR A 11 12.83 -5.78 -17.07
CA THR A 11 12.15 -5.31 -18.29
C THR A 11 12.82 -4.05 -18.84
N ASN A 12 13.17 -3.09 -17.99
CA ASN A 12 13.89 -1.89 -18.39
C ASN A 12 15.22 -2.25 -19.05
N ASN A 13 16.06 -3.07 -18.40
CA ASN A 13 17.32 -3.55 -18.98
C ASN A 13 17.12 -4.25 -20.34
N ALA A 14 16.12 -5.12 -20.47
CA ALA A 14 15.82 -5.76 -21.75
C ALA A 14 15.45 -4.75 -22.85
N LEU A 15 14.64 -3.74 -22.52
CA LEU A 15 14.25 -2.69 -23.46
C LEU A 15 15.42 -1.76 -23.81
N ILE A 16 16.30 -1.44 -22.85
CA ILE A 16 17.53 -0.69 -23.09
C ILE A 16 18.41 -1.45 -24.09
N MET A 17 18.64 -2.75 -23.85
CA MET A 17 19.44 -3.59 -24.75
C MET A 17 18.83 -3.68 -26.16
N LEU A 18 17.51 -3.81 -26.27
CA LEU A 18 16.81 -3.81 -27.57
C LEU A 18 16.94 -2.45 -28.27
N GLY A 19 16.77 -1.34 -27.55
CA GLY A 19 16.95 0.00 -28.10
C GLY A 19 18.38 0.22 -28.61
N TYR A 20 19.37 -0.24 -27.85
CA TYR A 20 20.78 -0.17 -28.26
C TYR A 20 21.07 -1.05 -29.49
N ALA A 21 20.66 -2.31 -29.48
CA ALA A 21 20.97 -3.26 -30.55
C ALA A 21 20.24 -2.97 -31.87
N THR A 22 19.04 -2.39 -31.80
CA THR A 22 18.20 -2.13 -32.99
C THR A 22 18.23 -0.68 -33.47
N GLY A 23 18.68 0.25 -32.61
CA GLY A 23 18.54 1.69 -32.85
C GLY A 23 17.10 2.20 -32.79
N ASN A 24 16.12 1.38 -32.40
CA ASN A 24 14.73 1.81 -32.25
C ASN A 24 14.52 2.55 -30.93
N GLU A 25 14.33 3.87 -31.04
CA GLU A 25 14.19 4.78 -29.92
C GLU A 25 12.89 4.59 -29.10
N GLU A 26 11.88 3.91 -29.65
CA GLU A 26 10.60 3.63 -28.97
C GLU A 26 10.81 2.85 -27.65
N TYR A 27 11.76 1.91 -27.64
CA TYR A 27 12.06 1.10 -26.46
C TYR A 27 12.50 1.96 -25.28
N PHE A 28 13.33 2.98 -25.50
CA PHE A 28 13.75 3.90 -24.45
C PHE A 28 12.58 4.77 -23.95
N GLY A 29 11.61 5.11 -24.81
CA GLY A 29 10.39 5.81 -24.42
C GLY A 29 9.54 5.03 -23.39
N HIS A 30 9.54 3.70 -23.44
CA HIS A 30 8.92 2.87 -22.40
C HIS A 30 9.72 2.90 -21.09
N VAL A 31 11.06 2.81 -21.18
CA VAL A 31 11.96 2.85 -20.03
C VAL A 31 11.84 4.18 -19.29
N ILE A 32 11.88 5.31 -20.00
CA ILE A 32 11.74 6.66 -19.41
C ILE A 32 10.42 6.79 -18.62
N ARG A 33 9.31 6.28 -19.17
CA ARG A 33 8.02 6.30 -18.47
C ARG A 33 8.04 5.43 -17.21
N ASN A 34 8.69 4.27 -17.26
CA ASN A 34 8.83 3.40 -16.09
C ASN A 34 9.74 4.01 -15.02
N LEU A 35 10.92 4.51 -15.39
CA LEU A 35 11.87 5.13 -14.46
C LEU A 35 11.29 6.35 -13.76
N ARG A 36 10.52 7.21 -14.46
CA ARG A 36 9.77 8.31 -13.82
C ARG A 36 8.74 7.81 -12.81
N MET A 37 8.04 6.72 -13.14
CA MET A 37 7.10 6.10 -12.19
C MET A 37 7.83 5.53 -10.97
N MET A 38 8.98 4.88 -11.16
CA MET A 38 9.78 4.29 -10.08
C MET A 38 10.26 5.32 -9.05
N LEU A 39 10.51 6.58 -9.44
CA LEU A 39 10.83 7.66 -8.49
C LEU A 39 9.72 7.90 -7.45
N THR A 40 8.48 7.60 -7.82
CA THR A 40 7.31 7.69 -6.93
C THR A 40 7.05 6.41 -6.13
N TYR A 41 7.90 5.40 -6.30
CA TYR A 41 7.85 4.15 -5.54
C TYR A 41 8.87 4.11 -4.40
N ILE A 42 9.82 5.05 -4.39
CA ILE A 42 10.83 5.19 -3.35
C ILE A 42 10.19 5.77 -2.08
N GLU A 43 10.23 4.97 -1.03
CA GLU A 43 9.73 5.26 0.29
C GLU A 43 10.66 6.22 1.06
N PRO A 44 10.21 6.85 2.16
CA PRO A 44 11.02 7.77 2.94
C PRO A 44 12.36 7.19 3.44
N ASP A 45 12.44 5.88 3.72
CA ASP A 45 13.69 5.23 4.12
C ASP A 45 14.59 4.82 2.93
N GLY A 46 14.16 5.11 1.70
CA GLY A 46 14.86 4.76 0.45
C GLY A 46 14.52 3.37 -0.09
N SER A 47 13.71 2.57 0.62
CA SER A 47 13.23 1.29 0.09
C SER A 47 12.18 1.48 -1.01
N ILE A 48 11.93 0.44 -1.81
CA ILE A 48 10.89 0.41 -2.82
C ILE A 48 9.61 -0.17 -2.20
N PHE A 49 8.49 0.48 -2.48
CA PHE A 49 7.18 -0.10 -2.18
C PHE A 49 6.86 -1.28 -3.10
N THR A 50 6.62 -2.44 -2.49
CA THR A 50 6.37 -3.69 -3.22
C THR A 50 4.99 -4.29 -2.92
N ASN A 51 4.18 -3.67 -2.06
CA ASN A 51 2.94 -4.27 -1.55
C ASN A 51 1.83 -4.44 -2.60
N ASN A 52 1.93 -3.73 -3.73
CA ASN A 52 1.04 -3.89 -4.88
C ASN A 52 1.52 -4.92 -5.91
N SER A 53 2.67 -5.56 -5.67
CA SER A 53 3.17 -6.61 -6.55
C SER A 53 2.29 -7.85 -6.50
N THR A 54 2.18 -8.53 -7.64
CA THR A 54 1.56 -9.86 -7.78
C THR A 54 2.61 -10.98 -7.84
N ARG A 55 3.87 -10.66 -7.56
CA ARG A 55 5.05 -11.54 -7.67
C ARG A 55 5.69 -11.78 -6.30
N GLN A 56 6.78 -12.55 -6.29
CA GLN A 56 7.52 -12.98 -5.10
C GLN A 56 8.21 -11.86 -4.30
N ASP A 57 8.26 -10.64 -4.83
CA ASP A 57 8.76 -9.44 -4.15
C ASP A 57 7.69 -8.74 -3.31
N ARG A 58 6.42 -9.14 -3.42
CA ARG A 58 5.32 -8.57 -2.64
C ARG A 58 5.65 -8.58 -1.15
N GLY A 59 5.58 -7.41 -0.51
CA GLY A 59 5.86 -7.29 0.93
C GLY A 59 7.34 -7.29 1.31
N LYS A 60 8.25 -7.47 0.36
CA LYS A 60 9.69 -7.48 0.64
C LYS A 60 10.25 -6.07 0.67
N LYS A 61 11.14 -5.85 1.63
CA LYS A 61 11.95 -4.63 1.72
C LYS A 61 13.12 -4.74 0.74
N ASN A 62 12.97 -4.10 -0.42
CA ASN A 62 14.01 -4.02 -1.44
C ASN A 62 14.48 -2.57 -1.59
N TYR A 63 15.72 -2.37 -2.03
CA TYR A 63 16.29 -1.06 -2.32
C TYR A 63 16.53 -0.92 -3.83
N PRO A 64 16.53 0.31 -4.38
CA PRO A 64 16.67 0.56 -5.82
C PRO A 64 18.08 0.34 -6.38
N THR A 65 18.93 -0.46 -5.72
CA THR A 65 20.34 -0.68 -6.08
C THR A 65 20.50 -1.02 -7.56
N ASP A 66 19.70 -1.97 -8.04
CA ASP A 66 19.80 -2.50 -9.41
C ASP A 66 19.20 -1.56 -10.48
N TYR A 67 18.65 -0.40 -10.08
CA TYR A 67 18.19 0.65 -10.99
C TYR A 67 19.29 1.68 -11.30
N TYR A 68 20.41 1.65 -10.58
CA TYR A 68 21.48 2.64 -10.69
C TYR A 68 21.89 2.86 -12.15
N PHE A 69 22.26 1.79 -12.85
CA PHE A 69 22.76 1.91 -14.22
C PHE A 69 21.67 2.32 -15.22
N GLU A 70 20.41 1.90 -14.99
CA GLU A 70 19.28 2.30 -15.84
C GLU A 70 19.04 3.81 -15.80
N TYR A 71 19.08 4.39 -14.59
CA TYR A 71 18.96 5.83 -14.39
C TYR A 71 20.16 6.57 -14.98
N LEU A 72 21.38 6.11 -14.73
CA LEU A 72 22.61 6.72 -15.26
C LEU A 72 22.61 6.73 -16.80
N TYR A 73 22.34 5.58 -17.42
CA TYR A 73 22.36 5.40 -18.87
C TYR A 73 21.33 6.30 -19.57
N ILE A 74 20.06 6.22 -19.15
CA ILE A 74 18.99 6.99 -19.77
C ILE A 74 19.13 8.48 -19.45
N GLY A 75 19.55 8.82 -18.23
CA GLY A 75 19.82 10.19 -17.80
C GLY A 75 20.85 10.87 -18.68
N LYS A 76 21.99 10.21 -18.94
CA LYS A 76 23.04 10.72 -19.83
C LYS A 76 22.57 10.79 -21.28
N LYS A 77 22.00 9.69 -21.82
CA LYS A 77 21.63 9.58 -23.25
C LYS A 77 20.62 10.66 -23.68
N TYR A 78 19.67 11.00 -22.81
CA TYR A 78 18.59 11.97 -23.12
C TYR A 78 18.72 13.30 -22.40
N GLY A 79 19.79 13.52 -21.62
CA GLY A 79 19.96 14.73 -20.83
C GLY A 79 18.80 14.96 -19.87
N ILE A 80 18.45 13.96 -19.05
CA ILE A 80 17.38 14.04 -18.04
C ILE A 80 18.03 14.17 -16.65
N PRO A 81 18.15 15.40 -16.09
CA PRO A 81 18.84 15.62 -14.83
C PRO A 81 18.23 14.84 -13.66
N GLU A 82 16.90 14.73 -13.61
CA GLU A 82 16.16 13.97 -12.59
C GLU A 82 16.64 12.50 -12.49
N PHE A 83 17.09 11.91 -13.60
CA PHE A 83 17.59 10.53 -13.59
C PHE A 83 19.04 10.45 -13.12
N LEU A 84 19.85 11.46 -13.42
CA LEU A 84 21.20 11.56 -12.87
C LEU A 84 21.16 11.83 -11.36
N ASP A 85 20.23 12.67 -10.90
CA ASP A 85 19.93 12.89 -9.48
C ASP A 85 19.62 11.56 -8.77
N ALA A 86 18.76 10.74 -9.39
CA ALA A 86 18.37 9.45 -8.86
C ALA A 86 19.52 8.44 -8.85
N ALA A 87 20.38 8.42 -9.89
CA ALA A 87 21.56 7.57 -9.91
C ALA A 87 22.53 7.91 -8.76
N ASN A 88 22.84 9.19 -8.57
CA ASN A 88 23.64 9.66 -7.44
C ASN A 88 22.98 9.33 -6.09
N TYR A 89 21.66 9.51 -5.98
CA TYR A 89 20.91 9.14 -4.77
C TYR A 89 21.02 7.66 -4.44
N ILE A 90 20.88 6.77 -5.43
CA ILE A 90 20.99 5.32 -5.24
C ILE A 90 22.38 4.96 -4.73
N PHE A 91 23.42 5.57 -5.29
CA PHE A 91 24.80 5.34 -4.86
C PHE A 91 25.02 5.80 -3.42
N ALA A 92 24.62 7.03 -3.08
CA ALA A 92 24.71 7.55 -1.72
C ALA A 92 23.87 6.74 -0.71
N LEU A 93 22.73 6.19 -1.15
CA LEU A 93 21.88 5.32 -0.36
C LEU A 93 22.59 4.02 0.00
N CYS A 94 23.30 3.41 -0.94
CA CYS A 94 24.08 2.20 -0.70
C CYS A 94 25.15 2.42 0.38
N ASP A 95 25.91 3.52 0.27
CA ASP A 95 26.92 3.89 1.27
C ASP A 95 26.30 4.13 2.65
N ARG A 96 25.20 4.89 2.70
CA ARG A 96 24.47 5.19 3.94
C ARG A 96 23.95 3.94 4.65
N LEU A 97 23.53 2.93 3.89
CA LEU A 97 22.97 1.69 4.43
C LEU A 97 24.00 0.55 4.55
N ALA A 98 25.25 0.80 4.14
CA ALA A 98 26.30 -0.21 4.04
C ALA A 98 25.85 -1.48 3.26
N ILE A 99 25.15 -1.28 2.15
CA ILE A 99 24.72 -2.35 1.25
C ILE A 99 25.57 -2.34 -0.03
N MET A 100 25.67 -3.50 -0.69
CA MET A 100 26.44 -3.63 -1.92
C MET A 100 25.83 -2.79 -3.05
N HIS A 101 26.70 -2.08 -3.76
CA HIS A 101 26.39 -1.42 -5.02
C HIS A 101 26.07 -2.45 -6.11
N GLN A 102 25.35 -2.00 -7.16
CA GLN A 102 25.18 -2.80 -8.37
C GLN A 102 26.55 -3.03 -9.04
N ASP A 103 26.85 -4.27 -9.42
CA ASP A 103 28.02 -4.54 -10.27
C ASP A 103 27.76 -3.95 -11.67
N CYS A 104 28.57 -2.94 -12.01
CA CYS A 104 28.48 -2.19 -13.26
C CYS A 104 29.85 -2.04 -13.95
N ALA A 105 30.84 -2.88 -13.57
CA ALA A 105 32.19 -2.77 -14.10
C ALA A 105 32.24 -3.04 -15.62
N ALA A 106 31.46 -4.02 -16.10
CA ALA A 106 31.39 -4.35 -17.51
C ALA A 106 30.82 -3.20 -18.34
N GLU A 107 29.80 -2.51 -17.82
CA GLU A 107 29.16 -1.38 -18.46
C GLU A 107 30.12 -0.19 -18.61
N TYR A 108 30.89 0.15 -17.56
CA TYR A 108 31.92 1.19 -17.65
C TYR A 108 33.07 0.83 -18.59
N MET A 109 33.43 -0.46 -18.68
CA MET A 109 34.44 -0.91 -19.64
C MET A 109 33.95 -0.81 -21.09
N LEU A 110 32.65 -1.04 -21.33
CA LEU A 110 32.04 -0.94 -22.66
C LEU A 110 31.70 0.49 -23.07
N MET A 111 31.44 1.37 -22.09
CA MET A 111 31.04 2.75 -22.30
C MET A 111 31.89 3.70 -21.43
N PRO A 112 33.19 3.88 -21.76
CA PRO A 112 34.12 4.67 -20.95
C PRO A 112 33.71 6.14 -20.84
N GLU A 113 32.87 6.66 -21.74
CA GLU A 113 32.33 8.01 -21.64
C GLU A 113 31.50 8.25 -20.36
N PHE A 114 31.07 7.20 -19.66
CA PHE A 114 30.38 7.33 -18.37
C PHE A 114 31.34 7.50 -17.19
N ILE A 115 32.63 7.18 -17.35
CA ILE A 115 33.65 7.32 -16.28
C ILE A 115 33.86 8.80 -15.92
N ASP A 116 33.91 9.66 -16.92
CA ASP A 116 34.14 11.10 -16.76
C ASP A 116 32.84 11.90 -16.62
N LEU A 117 31.69 11.24 -16.43
CA LEU A 117 30.41 11.93 -16.26
C LEU A 117 30.30 12.52 -14.86
N GLU A 118 30.26 13.84 -14.77
CA GLU A 118 29.99 14.57 -13.53
C GLU A 118 28.56 15.12 -13.50
N HIS A 119 27.90 15.00 -12.35
CA HIS A 119 26.58 15.56 -12.06
C HIS A 119 26.45 15.87 -10.57
N GLU A 120 26.04 17.08 -10.21
CA GLU A 120 26.04 17.54 -8.81
C GLU A 120 24.81 17.10 -8.01
N GLY A 121 23.65 16.97 -8.65
CA GLY A 121 22.40 16.70 -7.95
C GLY A 121 22.31 15.26 -7.43
N CYS A 122 21.64 15.06 -6.30
CA CYS A 122 21.57 13.79 -5.59
C CYS A 122 20.27 13.72 -4.79
N CYS A 123 19.16 13.42 -5.46
CA CYS A 123 17.87 13.41 -4.83
C CYS A 123 16.86 12.51 -5.56
N VAL A 124 15.77 12.25 -4.85
CA VAL A 124 14.53 11.70 -5.39
C VAL A 124 13.40 12.63 -4.96
N PRO A 125 12.24 12.62 -5.64
CA PRO A 125 11.12 13.48 -5.28
C PRO A 125 10.78 13.41 -3.78
N ALA A 126 10.89 14.56 -3.11
CA ALA A 126 10.55 14.71 -1.69
C ALA A 126 9.03 14.73 -1.48
N GLU A 127 8.30 15.21 -2.49
CA GLU A 127 6.85 15.32 -2.47
C GLU A 127 6.28 14.89 -3.82
N TYR A 128 5.21 14.10 -3.77
CA TYR A 128 4.43 13.74 -4.95
C TYR A 128 3.05 13.25 -4.54
N ARG A 129 2.12 13.31 -5.49
CA ARG A 129 0.84 12.61 -5.43
C ARG A 129 0.52 12.09 -6.83
N ARG A 130 0.32 10.79 -6.95
CA ARG A 130 0.04 10.10 -8.21
C ARG A 130 -1.08 9.10 -8.02
N PHE A 131 -1.99 9.05 -8.98
CA PHE A 131 -2.99 8.00 -9.09
C PHE A 131 -2.76 7.24 -10.40
N TYR A 132 -2.24 6.02 -10.28
CA TYR A 132 -2.04 5.11 -11.39
C TYR A 132 -3.33 4.30 -11.63
N THR A 133 -4.26 4.87 -12.40
CA THR A 133 -5.60 4.30 -12.64
C THR A 133 -5.55 2.85 -13.14
N ASP A 134 -4.66 2.54 -14.09
CA ASP A 134 -4.54 1.19 -14.68
C ASP A 134 -3.98 0.16 -13.69
N SER A 135 -3.17 0.63 -12.73
CA SER A 135 -2.64 -0.19 -11.64
C SER A 135 -3.47 -0.09 -10.38
N ASN A 136 -4.54 0.72 -10.39
CA ASN A 136 -5.49 0.85 -9.29
C ASN A 136 -4.82 1.22 -7.95
N ILE A 137 -3.80 2.09 -8.02
CA ILE A 137 -3.00 2.49 -6.87
C ILE A 137 -2.76 4.00 -6.82
N VAL A 138 -2.94 4.57 -5.63
CA VAL A 138 -2.49 5.93 -5.29
C VAL A 138 -1.18 5.82 -4.54
N ARG A 139 -0.21 6.65 -4.93
CA ARG A 139 1.06 6.85 -4.22
C ARG A 139 1.21 8.32 -3.90
N ALA A 140 1.56 8.61 -2.66
CA ALA A 140 1.86 9.96 -2.24
C ALA A 140 2.97 9.98 -1.21
N LYS A 141 3.75 11.06 -1.23
CA LYS A 141 4.83 11.34 -0.29
C LYS A 141 4.83 12.82 0.02
N ALA A 142 5.07 13.16 1.27
CA ALA A 142 5.27 14.52 1.72
C ALA A 142 6.38 14.53 2.78
N GLY A 143 7.60 14.83 2.34
CA GLY A 143 8.79 14.84 3.19
C GLY A 143 9.05 13.48 3.83
N ARG A 144 8.89 13.41 5.16
CA ARG A 144 9.23 12.22 5.96
C ARG A 144 8.21 11.08 5.88
N PHE A 145 7.04 11.31 5.29
CA PHE A 145 6.00 10.29 5.25
C PHE A 145 5.48 10.03 3.85
N SER A 146 4.91 8.84 3.67
CA SER A 146 4.22 8.42 2.46
C SER A 146 2.96 7.64 2.82
N TYR A 147 2.05 7.56 1.86
CA TYR A 147 0.93 6.64 1.94
C TYR A 147 0.59 6.06 0.57
N SER A 148 0.03 4.85 0.61
CA SER A 148 -0.35 4.10 -0.58
C SER A 148 -1.75 3.53 -0.41
N ILE A 149 -2.61 3.75 -1.40
CA ILE A 149 -3.99 3.24 -1.42
C ILE A 149 -4.11 2.25 -2.57
N ILE A 150 -4.59 1.04 -2.31
CA ILE A 150 -4.69 -0.04 -3.31
C ILE A 150 -6.15 -0.50 -3.41
N ASN A 151 -6.71 -0.45 -4.62
CA ASN A 151 -8.02 -1.05 -4.94
C ASN A 151 -7.88 -2.56 -5.18
N ALA A 152 -8.96 -3.33 -5.04
CA ALA A 152 -8.98 -4.79 -5.26
C ALA A 152 -7.93 -5.56 -4.43
N CYS A 153 -7.60 -5.06 -3.23
CA CYS A 153 -6.68 -5.70 -2.28
C CYS A 153 -7.24 -5.58 -0.87
N SER A 154 -7.17 -6.66 -0.08
CA SER A 154 -7.59 -6.66 1.32
C SER A 154 -6.72 -5.74 2.20
N SER A 155 -5.46 -5.57 1.82
CA SER A 155 -4.53 -4.60 2.41
C SER A 155 -4.61 -3.31 1.61
N PHE A 156 -5.63 -2.51 1.89
CA PHE A 156 -6.06 -1.41 1.04
C PHE A 156 -5.31 -0.09 1.29
N LEU A 157 -4.67 0.06 2.45
CA LEU A 157 -3.96 1.28 2.82
C LEU A 157 -2.63 0.94 3.52
N TYR A 158 -1.60 1.68 3.18
CA TYR A 158 -0.31 1.70 3.87
C TYR A 158 0.06 3.14 4.19
N PHE A 159 0.61 3.36 5.37
CA PHE A 159 1.17 4.63 5.79
C PHE A 159 2.57 4.38 6.34
N ARG A 160 3.49 5.29 6.06
CA ARG A 160 4.88 5.14 6.50
C ARG A 160 5.43 6.46 6.98
N SER A 161 6.08 6.45 8.14
CA SER A 161 6.85 7.58 8.69
C SER A 161 8.30 7.14 8.76
N GLY A 162 9.17 7.71 7.92
CA GLY A 162 10.56 7.28 7.77
C GLY A 162 10.66 5.79 7.49
N SER A 163 11.26 5.04 8.41
CA SER A 163 11.44 3.60 8.36
C SER A 163 10.24 2.81 8.90
N LEU A 164 9.41 3.39 9.77
CA LEU A 164 8.27 2.73 10.42
C LEU A 164 7.05 2.69 9.51
N THR A 165 6.57 1.49 9.21
CA THR A 165 5.43 1.23 8.34
C THR A 165 4.22 0.73 9.12
N CYS A 166 3.03 1.17 8.74
CA CYS A 166 1.79 0.51 9.09
C CYS A 166 0.92 0.18 7.87
N GLY A 167 0.21 -0.95 7.93
CA GLY A 167 -0.69 -1.44 6.89
C GLY A 167 -2.07 -1.73 7.47
N PHE A 168 -3.11 -1.52 6.68
CA PHE A 168 -4.50 -1.62 7.11
C PHE A 168 -5.25 -2.71 6.35
N LYS A 169 -5.95 -3.55 7.10
CA LYS A 169 -6.95 -4.50 6.59
C LYS A 169 -8.23 -4.32 7.38
N LEU A 170 -9.38 -4.55 6.75
CA LEU A 170 -10.65 -4.57 7.47
C LEU A 170 -11.32 -5.93 7.26
N GLY A 171 -11.56 -6.61 8.37
CA GLY A 171 -12.29 -7.87 8.42
C GLY A 171 -13.73 -7.65 8.88
N ALA A 172 -14.67 -8.29 8.20
CA ALA A 172 -16.09 -8.24 8.54
C ALA A 172 -16.64 -9.65 8.74
N SER A 173 -17.47 -9.83 9.77
CA SER A 173 -18.17 -11.09 10.03
C SER A 173 -19.50 -11.15 9.27
N PHE A 174 -19.47 -11.10 7.94
CA PHE A 174 -20.67 -10.98 7.12
C PHE A 174 -20.80 -12.09 6.07
N PHE A 175 -21.75 -13.01 6.30
CA PHE A 175 -22.13 -14.07 5.35
C PHE A 175 -20.95 -14.88 4.76
N GLU A 176 -20.69 -14.83 3.45
CA GLU A 176 -19.55 -15.45 2.75
C GLU A 176 -18.35 -14.49 2.60
N HIS A 177 -18.56 -13.21 2.90
CA HIS A 177 -17.55 -12.18 2.80
C HIS A 177 -16.71 -12.11 4.09
N ARG A 178 -15.39 -11.95 3.96
CA ARG A 178 -14.45 -12.03 5.10
C ARG A 178 -13.59 -10.79 5.27
N SER A 179 -13.29 -10.13 4.16
CA SER A 179 -12.39 -8.99 4.10
C SER A 179 -13.01 -7.92 3.22
N PHE A 180 -12.85 -6.68 3.63
CA PHE A 180 -13.06 -5.54 2.76
C PHE A 180 -12.00 -5.59 1.65
N ILE A 181 -12.47 -5.71 0.41
CA ILE A 181 -11.66 -5.69 -0.81
C ILE A 181 -12.34 -4.64 -1.69
N PRO A 182 -11.82 -3.42 -1.75
CA PRO A 182 -12.51 -2.35 -2.44
C PRO A 182 -12.75 -2.70 -3.91
N GLU A 183 -13.93 -2.35 -4.41
CA GLU A 183 -14.34 -2.53 -5.80
C GLU A 183 -14.04 -1.28 -6.62
N LYS A 184 -14.12 -0.11 -5.98
CA LYS A 184 -13.88 1.19 -6.58
C LYS A 184 -12.90 2.01 -5.76
N LEU A 185 -12.02 2.71 -6.45
CA LEU A 185 -11.15 3.75 -5.93
C LEU A 185 -11.32 5.00 -6.79
N GLU A 186 -11.79 6.07 -6.17
CA GLU A 186 -12.08 7.34 -6.84
C GLU A 186 -11.27 8.47 -6.21
N ALA A 187 -10.84 9.42 -7.02
CA ALA A 187 -10.24 10.68 -6.59
C ALA A 187 -11.30 11.77 -6.71
N LEU A 188 -11.58 12.47 -5.61
CA LEU A 188 -12.65 13.46 -5.51
C LEU A 188 -12.09 14.80 -5.03
N ARG A 189 -12.61 15.89 -5.58
CA ARG A 189 -12.41 17.24 -5.05
C ARG A 189 -13.17 17.39 -3.71
N PRO A 190 -12.90 18.44 -2.91
CA PRO A 190 -13.59 18.66 -1.64
C PRO A 190 -15.11 18.82 -1.77
N ASP A 191 -15.60 19.28 -2.92
CA ASP A 191 -17.03 19.39 -3.24
C ASP A 191 -17.68 18.05 -3.66
N GLY A 192 -16.90 16.96 -3.72
CA GLY A 192 -17.36 15.62 -4.09
C GLY A 192 -17.34 15.32 -5.58
N THR A 193 -16.93 16.26 -6.45
CA THR A 193 -16.81 16.01 -7.89
C THR A 193 -15.54 15.22 -8.22
N PRO A 194 -15.49 14.44 -9.32
CA PRO A 194 -14.28 13.73 -9.72
C PRO A 194 -13.08 14.65 -9.97
N ALA A 195 -11.92 14.24 -9.47
CA ALA A 195 -10.65 14.90 -9.74
C ALA A 195 -9.95 14.22 -10.91
N ASP A 196 -9.56 15.01 -11.91
CA ASP A 196 -8.72 14.53 -13.01
C ASP A 196 -7.24 14.46 -12.60
N ARG A 197 -6.40 13.96 -13.51
CA ARG A 197 -4.97 13.82 -13.26
C ARG A 197 -4.29 15.14 -12.92
N ALA A 198 -4.63 16.24 -13.60
CA ALA A 198 -4.00 17.53 -13.35
C ALA A 198 -4.31 18.04 -11.94
N TYR A 199 -5.56 17.88 -11.48
CA TYR A 199 -5.96 18.23 -10.12
C TYR A 199 -5.34 17.33 -9.06
N ILE A 200 -5.23 16.02 -9.33
CA ILE A 200 -4.53 15.10 -8.43
C ILE A 200 -3.08 15.54 -8.23
N GLU A 201 -2.42 16.01 -9.28
CA GLU A 201 -1.01 16.40 -9.25
C GLU A 201 -0.78 17.88 -8.87
N SER A 202 -1.82 18.70 -8.70
CA SER A 202 -1.70 20.14 -8.43
C SER A 202 -1.34 20.52 -6.99
N GLY A 203 -1.44 19.59 -6.05
CA GLY A 203 -1.28 19.85 -4.61
C GLY A 203 -2.55 20.32 -3.90
N GLU A 204 -3.64 20.59 -4.63
CA GLU A 204 -4.93 21.00 -4.05
C GLU A 204 -5.50 19.93 -3.10
N PRO A 205 -6.37 20.31 -2.14
CA PRO A 205 -7.04 19.36 -1.27
C PRO A 205 -7.84 18.31 -2.08
N ILE A 206 -7.74 17.05 -1.67
CA ILE A 206 -8.32 15.92 -2.39
C ILE A 206 -8.83 14.88 -1.41
N ILE A 207 -9.80 14.07 -1.84
CA ILE A 207 -10.34 12.95 -1.08
C ILE A 207 -10.25 11.70 -1.96
N PHE A 208 -9.64 10.63 -1.45
CA PHE A 208 -9.69 9.33 -2.11
C PHE A 208 -10.79 8.49 -1.47
N ARG A 209 -11.72 7.98 -2.28
CA ARG A 209 -12.85 7.17 -1.82
C ARG A 209 -12.68 5.72 -2.23
N LEU A 210 -12.75 4.81 -1.27
CA LEU A 210 -12.84 3.37 -1.50
C LEU A 210 -14.25 2.91 -1.20
N TYR A 211 -14.83 2.12 -2.11
CA TYR A 211 -16.20 1.63 -1.96
C TYR A 211 -16.29 0.12 -2.23
N GLN A 212 -17.10 -0.57 -1.44
CA GLN A 212 -17.51 -1.95 -1.69
C GLN A 212 -18.96 -2.17 -1.25
N LYS A 213 -19.69 -2.96 -2.03
CA LYS A 213 -21.01 -3.49 -1.63
C LYS A 213 -20.97 -5.01 -1.54
N MET A 214 -21.08 -5.55 -0.33
CA MET A 214 -21.20 -6.98 -0.11
C MET A 214 -22.66 -7.40 -0.11
N HIS A 215 -23.04 -8.28 -1.03
CA HIS A 215 -24.39 -8.81 -1.12
C HIS A 215 -24.63 -9.98 -0.16
N GLY A 216 -25.68 -9.88 0.66
CA GLY A 216 -26.14 -10.95 1.54
C GLY A 216 -27.25 -11.75 0.88
N TRP A 217 -27.19 -13.08 0.93
CA TRP A 217 -28.22 -13.95 0.36
C TRP A 217 -28.22 -15.31 1.07
N TYR A 218 -29.30 -16.09 0.92
CA TYR A 218 -29.40 -17.43 1.49
C TYR A 218 -30.14 -18.39 0.55
N HIS A 219 -29.61 -19.60 0.38
CA HIS A 219 -30.34 -20.67 -0.31
C HIS A 219 -31.33 -21.32 0.66
N LEU A 220 -32.62 -21.23 0.33
CA LEU A 220 -33.67 -21.94 1.04
C LEU A 220 -33.49 -23.47 0.94
N PRO A 221 -34.12 -24.24 1.83
CA PRO A 221 -34.26 -25.68 1.66
C PRO A 221 -34.90 -26.02 0.31
N PHE A 222 -34.69 -27.23 -0.18
CA PHE A 222 -35.40 -27.72 -1.37
C PHE A 222 -36.91 -27.71 -1.09
N ALA A 223 -37.69 -27.07 -1.97
CA ALA A 223 -39.14 -27.09 -1.88
C ALA A 223 -39.72 -28.49 -2.10
N GLU A 224 -39.09 -29.27 -2.96
CA GLU A 224 -39.41 -30.68 -3.24
C GLU A 224 -38.29 -31.61 -2.76
N LYS A 225 -38.65 -32.84 -2.37
CA LYS A 225 -37.66 -33.83 -1.90
C LYS A 225 -36.67 -34.16 -3.03
N PRO A 226 -35.34 -34.01 -2.82
CA PRO A 226 -34.34 -34.40 -3.80
C PRO A 226 -34.34 -35.92 -4.07
N GLU A 227 -33.93 -36.32 -5.28
CA GLU A 227 -33.87 -37.73 -5.71
C GLU A 227 -32.84 -38.57 -4.93
N THR A 228 -31.87 -37.92 -4.29
CA THR A 228 -30.80 -38.54 -3.51
C THR A 228 -30.67 -37.86 -2.15
N SER A 229 -30.19 -38.59 -1.15
CA SER A 229 -29.79 -38.05 0.15
C SER A 229 -28.32 -37.60 0.20
N ASP A 230 -27.53 -37.86 -0.85
CA ASP A 230 -26.13 -37.42 -0.97
C ASP A 230 -26.07 -35.94 -1.37
N TRP A 231 -25.73 -35.06 -0.42
CA TRP A 231 -25.71 -33.60 -0.60
C TRP A 231 -24.94 -33.16 -1.84
N HIS A 232 -23.77 -33.74 -2.10
CA HIS A 232 -22.91 -33.33 -3.21
C HIS A 232 -23.44 -33.74 -4.59
N LYS A 233 -24.42 -34.66 -4.62
CA LYS A 233 -25.11 -35.08 -5.85
C LYS A 233 -26.48 -34.43 -6.02
N MET A 234 -26.94 -33.65 -5.04
CA MET A 234 -28.21 -32.92 -5.17
C MET A 234 -28.04 -31.74 -6.15
N ASP A 235 -29.06 -31.48 -6.97
CA ASP A 235 -29.08 -30.32 -7.86
C ASP A 235 -29.43 -29.04 -7.09
N HIS A 236 -28.43 -28.38 -6.52
CA HIS A 236 -28.63 -27.16 -5.73
C HIS A 236 -29.23 -25.98 -6.50
N SER A 237 -29.32 -26.02 -7.83
CA SER A 237 -29.98 -24.96 -8.61
C SER A 237 -31.49 -24.87 -8.33
N LYS A 238 -32.10 -25.97 -7.84
CA LYS A 238 -33.51 -26.03 -7.43
C LYS A 238 -33.80 -25.36 -6.09
N ARG A 239 -32.77 -24.89 -5.37
CA ARG A 239 -32.92 -24.17 -4.11
C ARG A 239 -33.13 -22.69 -4.40
N GLU A 240 -34.34 -22.21 -4.16
CA GLU A 240 -34.67 -20.79 -4.23
C GLU A 240 -33.70 -19.97 -3.37
N LYS A 241 -33.34 -18.79 -3.87
CA LYS A 241 -32.52 -17.82 -3.14
C LYS A 241 -33.42 -16.72 -2.59
N ILE A 242 -33.21 -16.38 -1.33
CA ILE A 242 -33.75 -15.16 -0.73
C ILE A 242 -32.61 -14.16 -0.54
N ASP A 243 -32.83 -12.93 -0.95
CA ASP A 243 -31.90 -11.84 -0.72
C ASP A 243 -31.96 -11.39 0.74
N GLY A 244 -30.78 -11.21 1.34
CA GLY A 244 -30.60 -10.64 2.65
C GLY A 244 -30.25 -9.16 2.58
N THR A 245 -29.99 -8.55 3.74
CA THR A 245 -29.49 -7.18 3.81
C THR A 245 -28.05 -7.13 3.28
N ASP A 246 -27.73 -6.08 2.53
CA ASP A 246 -26.37 -5.81 2.05
C ASP A 246 -25.49 -5.24 3.18
N MET A 247 -24.17 -5.30 3.00
CA MET A 247 -23.21 -4.55 3.81
C MET A 247 -22.42 -3.60 2.92
N ILE A 248 -22.42 -2.32 3.26
CA ILE A 248 -21.85 -1.24 2.45
C ILE A 248 -20.65 -0.66 3.19
N PHE A 249 -19.52 -0.56 2.49
CA PHE A 249 -18.31 0.09 2.96
C PHE A 249 -18.07 1.34 2.12
N ASP A 250 -17.94 2.48 2.79
CA ASP A 250 -17.58 3.76 2.19
C ASP A 250 -16.45 4.37 3.01
N MET A 251 -15.23 4.26 2.51
CA MET A 251 -14.04 4.76 3.20
C MET A 251 -13.50 5.97 2.46
N LYS A 252 -13.14 7.02 3.21
CA LYS A 252 -12.55 8.24 2.65
C LYS A 252 -11.20 8.49 3.30
N ILE A 253 -10.19 8.71 2.45
CA ILE A 253 -8.83 9.03 2.86
C ILE A 253 -8.56 10.46 2.42
N THR A 254 -8.39 11.34 3.40
CA THR A 254 -8.15 12.77 3.19
C THR A 254 -6.71 13.09 3.62
N PRO A 255 -5.82 13.48 2.69
CA PRO A 255 -4.49 13.95 3.04
C PRO A 255 -4.58 15.27 3.81
N VAL A 256 -3.78 15.37 4.86
CA VAL A 256 -3.72 16.56 5.74
C VAL A 256 -2.25 16.84 6.08
N THR A 257 -1.99 18.01 6.67
CA THR A 257 -0.63 18.33 7.13
C THR A 257 -0.14 17.26 8.12
N GLY A 258 1.01 16.66 7.82
CA GLY A 258 1.65 15.65 8.67
C GLY A 258 1.01 14.25 8.62
N GLY A 259 0.02 13.99 7.75
CA GLY A 259 -0.50 12.62 7.60
C GLY A 259 -1.80 12.52 6.81
N ILE A 260 -2.68 11.62 7.24
CA ILE A 260 -3.98 11.35 6.59
C ILE A 260 -5.08 11.15 7.62
N ASP A 261 -6.31 11.51 7.25
CA ASP A 261 -7.52 11.12 7.98
C ASP A 261 -8.23 10.01 7.20
N LEU A 262 -8.49 8.89 7.88
CA LEU A 262 -9.22 7.74 7.36
C LEU A 262 -10.61 7.71 8.00
N ASN A 263 -11.62 8.17 7.27
CA ASN A 263 -13.01 7.98 7.62
C ASN A 263 -13.48 6.60 7.14
N ILE A 264 -14.08 5.84 8.05
CA ILE A 264 -14.56 4.47 7.83
C ILE A 264 -16.05 4.48 8.15
N LYS A 265 -16.89 4.34 7.12
CA LYS A 265 -18.33 4.19 7.28
C LYS A 265 -18.76 2.80 6.83
N VAL A 266 -19.45 2.08 7.72
CA VAL A 266 -20.04 0.78 7.41
C VAL A 266 -21.51 0.78 7.77
N SER A 267 -22.35 0.40 6.81
CA SER A 267 -23.81 0.44 6.93
C SER A 267 -24.49 -0.75 6.23
N GLY A 268 -25.83 -0.80 6.30
CA GLY A 268 -26.64 -1.91 5.79
C GLY A 268 -26.96 -2.90 6.89
N THR A 269 -26.23 -4.02 6.96
CA THR A 269 -26.45 -5.06 7.99
C THR A 269 -26.11 -4.56 9.39
N GLU A 270 -27.03 -4.72 10.33
CA GLU A 270 -26.86 -4.35 11.74
C GLU A 270 -26.27 -5.50 12.58
N ASN A 271 -25.63 -5.14 13.68
CA ASN A 271 -25.11 -6.05 14.71
C ASN A 271 -24.05 -7.05 14.21
N ALA A 272 -23.30 -6.71 13.15
CA ALA A 272 -22.20 -7.53 12.66
C ALA A 272 -20.86 -7.06 13.28
N PRO A 273 -20.10 -7.96 13.94
CA PRO A 273 -18.77 -7.65 14.43
C PRO A 273 -17.79 -7.35 13.29
N PHE A 274 -17.01 -6.28 13.43
CA PHE A 274 -15.91 -5.97 12.52
C PHE A 274 -14.60 -5.74 13.27
N ARG A 275 -13.50 -5.82 12.53
CA ARG A 275 -12.18 -5.42 13.02
C ARG A 275 -11.37 -4.74 11.93
N LEU A 276 -10.82 -3.59 12.26
CA LEU A 276 -9.72 -2.99 11.52
C LEU A 276 -8.43 -3.56 12.10
N GLU A 277 -7.66 -4.25 11.28
CA GLU A 277 -6.33 -4.75 11.62
C GLU A 277 -5.28 -3.76 11.11
N ILE A 278 -4.42 -3.30 12.02
CA ILE A 278 -3.33 -2.37 11.72
C ILE A 278 -2.03 -3.09 12.03
N SER A 279 -1.29 -3.47 10.99
CA SER A 279 -0.01 -4.15 11.14
C SER A 279 1.12 -3.13 11.22
N PHE A 280 1.97 -3.21 12.22
CA PHE A 280 3.20 -2.43 12.38
C PHE A 280 4.43 -3.33 12.25
N ASP A 281 5.55 -2.73 11.86
CA ASP A 281 6.85 -3.40 11.93
C ASP A 281 7.09 -3.98 13.35
N PRO A 282 7.64 -5.20 13.47
CA PRO A 282 7.91 -5.80 14.78
C PRO A 282 9.03 -5.06 15.50
N ASP A 283 9.19 -5.34 16.78
CA ASP A 283 10.14 -4.69 17.69
C ASP A 283 9.94 -3.17 17.75
N CYS A 284 8.68 -2.74 17.66
CA CYS A 284 8.27 -1.38 17.95
C CYS A 284 7.89 -1.24 19.43
N ARG A 285 7.86 0.01 19.90
CA ARG A 285 7.21 0.39 21.16
C ARG A 285 5.83 0.94 20.85
N VAL A 286 4.84 0.55 21.64
CA VAL A 286 3.45 1.00 21.51
C VAL A 286 3.05 1.63 22.84
N GLU A 287 2.61 2.88 22.78
CA GLU A 287 2.35 3.69 23.96
C GLU A 287 1.02 4.43 23.84
N THR A 288 0.37 4.59 24.99
CA THR A 288 -0.74 5.50 25.23
C THR A 288 -0.46 6.26 26.52
N GLU A 289 -1.35 7.16 26.92
CA GLU A 289 -1.30 7.78 28.24
C GLU A 289 -1.41 6.78 29.42
N HIS A 290 -1.82 5.53 29.17
CA HIS A 290 -2.10 4.54 30.21
C HIS A 290 -1.14 3.35 30.23
N PHE A 291 -0.44 3.07 29.13
CA PHE A 291 0.48 1.94 29.07
C PHE A 291 1.60 2.15 28.05
N ILE A 292 2.64 1.37 28.22
CA ILE A 292 3.74 1.17 27.29
C ILE A 292 3.94 -0.34 27.13
N ALA A 293 4.09 -0.81 25.89
CA ALA A 293 4.27 -2.22 25.58
C ALA A 293 5.23 -2.42 24.39
N GLU A 294 5.86 -3.59 24.34
CA GLU A 294 6.66 -4.01 23.19
C GLU A 294 5.78 -4.69 22.15
N GLY A 295 5.86 -4.22 20.91
CA GLY A 295 5.18 -4.80 19.76
C GLY A 295 6.04 -5.87 19.08
N LYS A 296 5.89 -7.13 19.48
CA LYS A 296 6.64 -8.26 18.91
C LYS A 296 5.98 -8.86 17.66
N ALA A 297 6.79 -9.50 16.81
CA ALA A 297 6.33 -10.24 15.65
C ALA A 297 5.28 -11.29 16.05
N GLY A 298 4.16 -11.31 15.32
CA GLY A 298 3.06 -12.24 15.57
C GLY A 298 2.28 -11.97 16.85
N ALA A 299 2.60 -10.94 17.63
CA ALA A 299 1.80 -10.49 18.76
C ALA A 299 0.71 -9.50 18.31
N GLY A 300 -0.20 -9.16 19.22
CA GLY A 300 -1.15 -8.10 18.96
C GLY A 300 -2.01 -7.73 20.16
N MET A 301 -2.74 -6.62 20.04
CA MET A 301 -3.61 -6.09 21.09
C MET A 301 -4.83 -5.39 20.49
N VAL A 302 -5.92 -5.35 21.26
CA VAL A 302 -7.07 -4.47 20.95
C VAL A 302 -6.83 -3.13 21.62
N ALA A 303 -6.86 -2.04 20.85
CA ALA A 303 -6.76 -0.69 21.39
C ALA A 303 -8.17 -0.12 21.60
N LYS A 304 -8.53 0.08 22.86
CA LYS A 304 -9.94 0.32 23.24
C LYS A 304 -10.39 1.77 23.10
N ASP A 305 -9.48 2.72 23.31
CA ASP A 305 -9.75 4.16 23.28
C ASP A 305 -8.43 4.94 23.14
N GLY A 306 -8.51 6.24 22.92
CA GLY A 306 -7.39 7.17 22.95
C GLY A 306 -6.50 7.12 21.70
N THR A 307 -5.33 7.76 21.80
CA THR A 307 -4.36 7.81 20.70
C THR A 307 -3.16 6.92 21.03
N LEU A 308 -2.82 6.03 20.09
CA LEU A 308 -1.61 5.24 20.14
C LEU A 308 -0.44 6.03 19.54
N THR A 309 0.70 5.98 20.19
CA THR A 309 2.00 6.33 19.59
C THR A 309 2.79 5.05 19.40
N VAL A 310 3.10 4.71 18.16
CA VAL A 310 3.98 3.59 17.82
C VAL A 310 5.32 4.15 17.38
N THR A 311 6.42 3.64 17.93
CA THR A 311 7.77 4.14 17.66
C THR A 311 8.73 3.00 17.35
N LYS A 312 9.65 3.23 16.41
CA LYS A 312 10.76 2.32 16.11
C LYS A 312 11.95 3.14 15.61
N GLY A 313 13.08 3.05 16.31
CA GLY A 313 14.21 3.95 16.07
C GLY A 313 13.78 5.41 16.23
N ASP A 314 14.14 6.25 15.26
CA ASP A 314 13.87 7.70 15.27
C ASP A 314 12.46 8.07 14.74
N ASP A 315 11.67 7.08 14.34
CA ASP A 315 10.39 7.26 13.66
C ASP A 315 9.20 6.88 14.54
N ALA A 316 8.15 7.70 14.48
CA ALA A 316 6.89 7.44 15.16
C ALA A 316 5.67 7.63 14.24
N ILE A 317 4.60 6.92 14.57
CA ILE A 317 3.26 7.10 14.02
C ILE A 317 2.29 7.31 15.19
N GLU A 318 1.56 8.42 15.16
CA GLU A 318 0.43 8.67 16.06
C GLU A 318 -0.87 8.27 15.36
N LEU A 319 -1.71 7.47 16.04
CA LEU A 319 -2.92 6.89 15.48
C LEU A 319 -4.08 6.93 16.48
N GLY A 320 -5.19 7.57 16.13
CA GLY A 320 -6.39 7.58 16.95
C GLY A 320 -7.47 8.55 16.47
N PRO A 321 -8.61 8.65 17.16
CA PRO A 321 -8.95 7.91 18.37
C PRO A 321 -9.22 6.42 18.08
N CYS A 322 -8.73 5.54 18.95
CA CYS A 322 -8.95 4.11 18.88
C CYS A 322 -10.34 3.74 19.39
N PHE A 323 -10.80 2.53 19.08
CA PHE A 323 -12.08 1.99 19.53
C PHE A 323 -12.00 0.46 19.64
N GLY A 324 -12.55 -0.10 20.72
CA GLY A 324 -12.44 -1.54 21.01
C GLY A 324 -13.65 -2.10 21.77
N ASN A 325 -14.80 -2.18 21.10
CA ASN A 325 -16.07 -2.60 21.69
C ASN A 325 -16.22 -4.12 21.85
N HIS A 326 -15.31 -4.93 21.29
CA HIS A 326 -15.29 -6.38 21.50
C HIS A 326 -13.90 -6.99 21.30
N ASN A 327 -13.67 -8.22 21.78
CA ASN A 327 -12.38 -8.91 21.62
C ASN A 327 -12.37 -9.97 20.51
N PHE A 328 -13.32 -9.91 19.56
CA PHE A 328 -13.39 -10.86 18.46
C PHE A 328 -12.30 -10.58 17.38
N THR A 329 -11.07 -11.02 17.66
CA THR A 329 -9.88 -10.79 16.82
C THR A 329 -9.48 -11.99 15.98
N ALA A 330 -9.77 -13.21 16.43
CA ALA A 330 -9.59 -14.42 15.63
C ALA A 330 -10.53 -14.37 14.42
N GLY A 331 -10.00 -14.45 13.20
CA GLY A 331 -10.78 -14.64 11.97
C GLY A 331 -11.90 -15.66 12.09
N LYS A 332 -12.98 -15.48 11.31
CA LYS A 332 -13.90 -16.59 11.05
C LYS A 332 -13.34 -17.42 9.90
N PHE A 333 -13.75 -18.69 9.83
CA PHE A 333 -13.42 -19.64 8.76
C PHE A 333 -13.13 -18.99 7.40
N GLY A 334 -11.90 -19.15 6.90
CA GLY A 334 -11.46 -18.62 5.60
C GLY A 334 -11.01 -17.15 5.59
N SER A 335 -11.10 -16.42 6.72
CA SER A 335 -10.45 -15.11 6.86
C SER A 335 -8.94 -15.22 6.66
N GLU A 336 -8.32 -14.19 6.09
CA GLU A 336 -6.87 -14.09 6.05
C GLU A 336 -6.28 -14.20 7.47
N PRO A 337 -5.20 -14.99 7.65
CA PRO A 337 -4.56 -15.10 8.95
C PRO A 337 -3.86 -13.79 9.31
N ARG A 338 -3.75 -13.55 10.62
CA ARG A 338 -2.85 -12.52 11.15
C ARG A 338 -1.42 -12.81 10.68
N SER A 339 -0.69 -11.76 10.31
CA SER A 339 0.74 -11.86 9.98
C SER A 339 1.55 -12.40 11.17
N SER A 340 2.42 -13.39 10.91
CA SER A 340 3.44 -13.84 11.88
C SER A 340 4.61 -12.86 12.00
N GLU A 341 4.78 -11.98 11.02
CA GLU A 341 5.96 -11.11 10.89
C GLU A 341 5.73 -9.69 11.46
N CYS A 342 4.48 -9.33 11.75
CA CYS A 342 4.11 -7.99 12.18
C CYS A 342 3.54 -7.99 13.60
N PHE A 343 3.62 -6.85 14.26
CA PHE A 343 2.81 -6.58 15.44
C PHE A 343 1.44 -6.04 15.01
N THR A 344 0.34 -6.56 15.55
CA THR A 344 -1.02 -6.18 15.11
C THR A 344 -1.79 -5.42 16.17
N VAL A 345 -2.31 -4.24 15.84
CA VAL A 345 -3.31 -3.53 16.63
C VAL A 345 -4.68 -3.72 15.99
N TRP A 346 -5.67 -4.11 16.79
CA TRP A 346 -7.07 -4.18 16.36
C TRP A 346 -7.87 -3.01 16.90
N LEU A 347 -8.63 -2.38 16.01
CA LEU A 347 -9.76 -1.53 16.38
C LEU A 347 -11.04 -2.27 16.01
N THR A 348 -11.98 -2.37 16.92
CA THR A 348 -13.13 -3.27 16.79
C THR A 348 -14.40 -2.60 17.23
N ASP A 349 -15.48 -2.79 16.47
CA ASP A 349 -16.79 -2.29 16.82
C ASP A 349 -17.87 -3.12 16.07
N ILE A 350 -19.13 -2.72 16.14
CA ILE A 350 -20.29 -3.47 15.64
C ILE A 350 -21.06 -2.58 14.67
N THR A 351 -21.47 -3.12 13.52
CA THR A 351 -22.21 -2.34 12.52
C THR A 351 -23.62 -1.95 13.00
N PRO A 352 -24.16 -0.80 12.54
CA PRO A 352 -23.51 0.22 11.71
C PRO A 352 -22.65 1.18 12.55
N PHE A 353 -21.61 1.75 11.94
CA PHE A 353 -20.75 2.73 12.60
C PHE A 353 -20.09 3.68 11.59
N GLU A 354 -19.60 4.80 12.10
CA GLU A 354 -18.73 5.72 11.36
C GLU A 354 -17.63 6.24 12.30
N HIS A 355 -16.37 6.00 11.94
CA HIS A 355 -15.19 6.45 12.70
C HIS A 355 -14.25 7.22 11.78
N THR A 356 -13.53 8.20 12.34
CA THR A 356 -12.45 8.89 11.63
C THR A 356 -11.14 8.73 12.39
N LEU A 357 -10.22 7.97 11.81
CA LEU A 357 -8.88 7.72 12.35
C LEU A 357 -7.90 8.74 11.78
N LYS A 358 -7.25 9.48 12.67
CA LYS A 358 -6.15 10.37 12.35
C LYS A 358 -4.86 9.57 12.41
N ILE A 359 -4.12 9.55 11.32
CA ILE A 359 -2.81 8.89 11.21
C ILE A 359 -1.79 9.98 10.91
N ARG A 360 -0.79 10.15 11.77
CA ARG A 360 0.20 11.22 11.68
C ARG A 360 1.61 10.66 11.76
N ALA A 361 2.49 11.21 10.91
CA ALA A 361 3.91 10.98 11.02
C ALA A 361 4.51 11.88 12.10
N ALA A 362 5.28 11.29 12.99
CA ALA A 362 5.97 11.97 14.07
C ALA A 362 7.44 11.52 14.15
N ALA A 363 8.27 12.29 14.87
CA ALA A 363 9.58 11.85 15.31
C ALA A 363 9.45 11.07 16.62
N ALA A 364 10.36 10.13 16.87
CA ALA A 364 10.55 9.61 18.22
C ALA A 364 10.90 10.76 19.18
N LYS A 365 10.35 10.72 20.40
CA LYS A 365 10.53 11.77 21.42
C LYS A 365 11.68 11.49 22.39
N TYR A 366 12.42 10.41 22.22
CA TYR A 366 13.41 9.91 23.17
C TYR A 366 14.66 9.39 22.49
#